data_AF-A0A7L3BR59-F1
#
_entry.id   AF-A0A7L3BR59-F1
#
_cell.length_a   1.000
_cell.length_b   1.000
_cell.length_c   1.000
_cell.angle_alpha   90.00
_cell.angle_beta   90.00
_cell.angle_gamma   90.00
#
_symmetry.space_group_name_H-M   'P 1'
#
loop_
_entity.id
_entity.type
_entity.pdbx_description
1 polymer ?
#
loop_
_entity_poly.entity_id
_entity_poly.type
_entity_poly.pdbx_seq_one_letter_code
_entity_poly.pdbx_strand_id
1 'polypeptide(L)'
;FLLKTHMQPERVLYVSSQNASTIFPVFANRLEYSKQEEKIVITLHNLQKNDSDMYVCAGVVKNSPLLSVNGSGTMMLIKEVEQTDCSNSSWGIYTLIIMVVLLFSALICCTLYRVN
;
A
#
# COMPACT_ATOMS: atom_id res chain seq x y z
N PHE A 1 0.20 -13.66 3.62
CA PHE A 1 -1.03 -14.39 3.96
C PHE A 1 -2.14 -13.86 3.07
N LEU A 2 -2.28 -14.39 1.85
CA LEU A 2 -3.31 -13.95 0.90
C LEU A 2 -3.81 -15.17 0.12
N LEU A 3 -4.74 -15.90 0.74
CA LEU A 3 -5.58 -16.91 0.10
C LEU A 3 -6.90 -16.93 0.86
N LYS A 4 -7.80 -15.98 0.56
CA LYS A 4 -9.23 -16.15 0.86
C LYS A 4 -9.83 -16.97 -0.28
N THR A 5 -9.79 -18.29 -0.15
CA THR A 5 -10.50 -19.20 -1.04
C THR A 5 -11.98 -19.20 -0.68
N HIS A 6 -12.82 -18.84 -1.65
CA HIS A 6 -14.25 -19.15 -1.71
C HIS A 6 -15.15 -18.61 -0.56
N MET A 7 -14.97 -17.35 -0.17
CA MET A 7 -16.02 -16.58 0.52
C MET A 7 -16.77 -15.73 -0.50
N GLN A 8 -18.10 -15.58 -0.33
CA GLN A 8 -18.84 -14.59 -1.10
C GLN A 8 -18.16 -13.23 -0.90
N PRO A 9 -17.81 -12.51 -1.99
CA PRO A 9 -17.17 -11.21 -1.86
C PRO A 9 -18.09 -10.27 -1.09
N GLU A 10 -17.53 -9.61 -0.08
CA GLU A 10 -18.26 -8.59 0.67
C GLU A 10 -18.60 -7.43 -0.28
N ARG A 11 -19.87 -7.00 -0.25
CA ARG A 11 -20.32 -5.93 -1.14
C ARG A 11 -19.91 -4.59 -0.56
N VAL A 12 -19.25 -3.78 -1.38
CA VAL A 12 -18.79 -2.43 -1.01
C VAL A 12 -19.81 -1.36 -1.42
N LEU A 13 -20.22 -1.41 -2.68
CA LEU A 13 -21.17 -0.50 -3.32
C LEU A 13 -22.02 -1.28 -4.32
N TYR A 14 -23.32 -1.01 -4.35
CA TYR A 14 -24.22 -1.42 -5.43
C TYR A 14 -24.76 -0.19 -6.15
N VAL A 15 -24.73 -0.21 -7.49
CA VAL A 15 -25.29 0.85 -8.35
C VAL A 15 -26.24 0.20 -9.35
N SER A 16 -27.50 0.64 -9.35
CA SER A 16 -28.51 0.17 -10.28
C SER A 16 -28.59 1.05 -11.53
N SER A 17 -29.15 0.50 -12.62
CA SER A 17 -29.47 1.28 -13.82
C SER A 17 -30.57 2.32 -13.59
N GLN A 18 -31.34 2.21 -12.51
CA GLN A 18 -32.42 3.14 -12.14
C GLN A 18 -31.93 4.30 -11.27
N ASN A 19 -30.62 4.57 -11.28
CA ASN A 19 -29.94 5.60 -10.47
C ASN A 19 -30.06 5.41 -8.96
N ALA A 20 -30.60 4.29 -8.48
CA ALA A 20 -30.52 3.91 -7.08
C ALA A 20 -29.14 3.32 -6.78
N SER A 21 -28.58 3.65 -5.62
CA SER A 21 -27.32 3.11 -5.12
C SER A 21 -27.43 2.69 -3.66
N THR A 22 -26.54 1.81 -3.24
CA THR A 22 -26.46 1.34 -1.86
C THR A 22 -25.00 1.19 -1.48
N ILE A 23 -24.56 2.02 -0.53
CA ILE A 23 -23.27 1.88 0.14
C ILE A 23 -23.48 0.93 1.32
N PHE A 24 -22.63 -0.09 1.44
CA PHE A 24 -22.77 -1.08 2.50
C PHE A 24 -22.28 -0.53 3.85
N PRO A 25 -22.86 -0.96 4.99
CA PRO A 25 -22.65 -0.32 6.30
C PRO A 25 -21.19 -0.17 6.74
N VAL A 26 -20.32 -1.13 6.41
CA VAL A 26 -18.87 -1.10 6.75
C VAL A 26 -18.14 0.09 6.10
N PHE A 27 -18.67 0.58 4.98
CA PHE A 27 -18.11 1.69 4.21
C PHE A 27 -18.93 2.98 4.38
N ALA A 28 -20.00 2.95 5.19
CA ALA A 28 -20.83 4.12 5.43
C ALA A 28 -20.00 5.29 5.99
N ASN A 29 -20.30 6.50 5.55
CA ASN A 29 -19.64 7.76 5.93
C ASN A 29 -18.14 7.86 5.55
N ARG A 30 -17.56 6.84 4.94
CA ARG A 30 -16.16 6.84 4.45
C ARG A 30 -16.07 6.66 2.94
N LEU A 31 -17.07 6.07 2.30
CA LEU A 31 -17.10 5.88 0.86
C LEU A 31 -17.98 6.93 0.18
N GLU A 32 -17.43 7.55 -0.85
CA GLU A 32 -18.14 8.39 -1.80
C GLU A 32 -18.10 7.73 -3.18
N TYR A 33 -19.15 7.94 -3.97
CA TYR A 33 -19.18 7.50 -5.35
C TYR A 33 -19.65 8.61 -6.28
N SER A 34 -19.13 8.63 -7.50
CA SER A 34 -19.65 9.46 -8.58
C SER A 34 -19.77 8.64 -9.85
N LYS A 35 -20.82 8.91 -10.63
CA LYS A 35 -21.01 8.35 -11.97
C LYS A 35 -20.61 9.41 -12.98
N GLN A 36 -19.55 9.15 -13.73
CA GLN A 36 -19.01 10.01 -14.77
C GLN A 36 -19.20 9.29 -16.10
N GLU A 37 -20.31 9.57 -16.80
CA GLU A 37 -20.68 8.90 -18.05
C GLU A 37 -20.75 7.36 -17.88
N GLU A 38 -19.83 6.63 -18.52
CA GLU A 38 -19.70 5.16 -18.47
C GLU A 38 -18.77 4.68 -17.34
N LYS A 39 -18.23 5.60 -16.54
CA LYS A 39 -17.31 5.32 -15.44
C LYS A 39 -17.99 5.50 -14.09
N ILE A 40 -17.72 4.55 -13.19
CA ILE A 40 -18.02 4.72 -11.76
C ILE A 40 -16.69 5.00 -11.06
N VAL A 41 -16.63 6.14 -10.35
CA VAL A 41 -15.49 6.51 -9.51
C VAL A 41 -15.89 6.31 -8.06
N ILE A 42 -15.09 5.54 -7.33
CA ILE A 42 -15.26 5.25 -5.92
C ILE A 42 -14.10 5.90 -5.18
N THR A 43 -14.40 6.71 -4.18
CA THR A 43 -13.41 7.34 -3.31
C THR A 43 -13.63 6.81 -1.90
N LEU A 44 -12.63 6.15 -1.32
CA LEU A 44 -12.67 5.66 0.05
C LEU A 44 -11.76 6.52 0.92
N HIS A 45 -12.38 7.23 1.86
CA HIS A 45 -11.73 8.11 2.84
C HIS A 45 -11.41 7.35 4.13
N ASN A 46 -10.49 7.91 4.92
CA ASN A 46 -10.12 7.37 6.24
C ASN A 46 -9.85 5.85 6.19
N LEU A 47 -8.94 5.44 5.31
CA LEU A 47 -8.55 4.04 5.09
C LEU A 47 -8.13 3.36 6.39
N GLN A 48 -8.58 2.13 6.56
CA GLN A 48 -8.29 1.28 7.70
C GLN A 48 -7.53 0.02 7.25
N LYS A 49 -6.79 -0.60 8.16
CA LYS A 49 -5.99 -1.80 7.87
C LYS A 49 -6.84 -2.96 7.33
N ASN A 50 -8.05 -3.12 7.86
CA ASN A 50 -9.04 -4.11 7.44
C ASN A 50 -9.66 -3.82 6.07
N ASP A 51 -9.47 -2.63 5.50
CA ASP A 51 -9.85 -2.33 4.12
C ASP A 51 -8.89 -3.00 3.10
N SER A 52 -7.84 -3.70 3.57
CA SER A 52 -6.86 -4.37 2.69
C SER A 52 -7.46 -5.64 2.09
N ASP A 53 -7.80 -5.59 0.81
CA ASP A 53 -8.32 -6.75 0.07
C ASP A 53 -8.19 -6.52 -1.45
N MET A 54 -8.71 -7.47 -2.24
CA MET A 54 -8.86 -7.35 -3.67
C MET A 54 -10.26 -6.84 -4.03
N TYR A 55 -10.33 -5.61 -4.55
CA TYR A 55 -11.57 -4.97 -4.95
C TYR A 55 -11.88 -5.30 -6.41
N VAL A 56 -13.09 -5.78 -6.70
CA VAL A 56 -13.50 -6.19 -8.04
C VAL A 56 -14.82 -5.50 -8.42
N CYS A 57 -14.88 -4.93 -9.61
CA CYS A 57 -16.13 -4.47 -10.19
C CYS A 57 -16.89 -5.66 -10.77
N ALA A 58 -18.12 -5.88 -10.32
CA ALA A 58 -19.00 -6.92 -10.87
C ALA A 58 -20.26 -6.29 -11.48
N GLY A 59 -20.50 -6.57 -12.75
CA GLY A 59 -21.73 -6.21 -13.45
C GLY A 59 -22.68 -7.39 -13.46
N VAL A 60 -23.97 -7.17 -13.15
CA VAL A 60 -25.01 -8.19 -13.15
C VAL A 60 -26.18 -7.72 -14.00
N VAL A 61 -26.66 -8.57 -14.91
CA VAL A 61 -27.84 -8.28 -15.72
C VAL A 61 -29.10 -8.40 -14.86
N LYS A 62 -29.97 -7.39 -14.90
CA LYS A 62 -31.25 -7.40 -14.20
C LYS A 62 -32.06 -8.63 -14.64
N ASN A 63 -32.58 -9.40 -13.67
CA ASN A 63 -33.32 -10.66 -13.85
C ASN A 63 -32.51 -11.88 -14.30
N SER A 64 -31.19 -11.74 -14.51
CA SER A 64 -30.31 -12.86 -14.86
C SER A 64 -29.04 -12.81 -13.99
N PRO A 65 -29.14 -13.12 -12.68
CA PRO A 65 -27.99 -13.06 -11.78
C PRO A 65 -26.84 -14.01 -12.16
N LEU A 66 -27.13 -15.04 -12.97
CA LEU A 66 -26.13 -15.95 -13.55
C LEU A 66 -25.28 -15.29 -14.66
N LEU A 67 -25.76 -14.20 -15.24
CA LEU A 67 -25.02 -13.40 -16.22
C LEU A 67 -24.29 -12.27 -15.49
N SER A 68 -23.22 -12.65 -14.78
CA SER A 68 -22.31 -11.73 -14.12
C SER A 68 -20.98 -11.61 -14.88
N VAL A 69 -20.48 -10.39 -15.03
CA VAL A 69 -19.14 -10.13 -15.56
C VAL A 69 -18.30 -9.48 -14.46
N ASN A 70 -17.09 -10.00 -14.25
CA ASN A 70 -16.14 -9.46 -13.29
C ASN A 70 -15.03 -8.70 -14.03
N GLY A 71 -14.67 -7.54 -13.52
CA GLY A 71 -13.47 -6.82 -13.94
C GLY A 71 -12.19 -7.47 -13.43
N SER A 72 -11.04 -6.98 -13.88
CA SER A 72 -9.71 -7.49 -13.49
C SER A 72 -9.37 -7.33 -12.00
N GLY A 73 -10.11 -6.47 -11.30
CA GLY A 73 -9.89 -6.15 -9.90
C GLY A 73 -8.67 -5.26 -9.64
N THR A 74 -8.53 -4.82 -8.40
CA THR A 74 -7.41 -4.00 -7.91
C THR A 74 -7.11 -4.41 -6.47
N MET A 75 -5.86 -4.77 -6.20
CA MET A 75 -5.41 -5.09 -4.85
C MET A 75 -5.05 -3.80 -4.10
N MET A 76 -5.65 -3.60 -2.93
CA MET A 76 -5.36 -2.48 -2.05
C MET A 76 -4.73 -3.01 -0.76
N LEU A 77 -3.57 -2.48 -0.38
CA LEU A 77 -2.87 -2.87 0.84
C LEU A 77 -2.65 -1.64 1.70
N ILE A 78 -3.28 -1.62 2.87
CA ILE A 78 -3.17 -0.55 3.86
C ILE A 78 -2.20 -1.05 4.93
N LYS A 79 -1.06 -0.38 5.01
CA LYS A 79 -0.09 -0.57 6.08
C LYS A 79 -0.19 0.60 7.04
N GLU A 80 -0.11 0.30 8.33
CA GLU A 80 0.27 1.34 9.29
C GLU A 80 1.65 1.84 8.91
N VAL A 81 1.85 3.16 8.97
CA VAL A 81 3.18 3.73 8.85
C VAL A 81 3.92 3.37 10.13
N GLU A 82 4.60 2.22 10.14
CA GLU A 82 5.82 2.12 10.93
C GLU A 82 6.75 3.15 10.31
N GLN A 83 6.83 4.31 10.93
CA GLN A 83 7.82 5.33 10.60
C GLN A 83 9.18 4.81 11.10
N THR A 84 9.65 3.72 10.51
CA THR A 84 11.09 3.54 10.37
C THR A 84 11.49 4.66 9.45
N ASP A 85 11.94 5.79 10.02
CA ASP A 85 12.76 6.74 9.28
C ASP A 85 13.67 5.89 8.39
N CYS A 86 13.65 6.14 7.09
CA CYS A 86 14.65 5.57 6.20
C CYS A 86 15.98 5.98 6.81
N SER A 87 16.59 5.08 7.59
CA SER A 87 17.79 5.42 8.33
C SER A 87 18.78 5.84 7.28
N ASN A 88 19.18 7.11 7.32
CA ASN A 88 20.24 7.60 6.44
C ASN A 88 21.38 6.61 6.61
N SER A 89 21.69 5.86 5.56
CA SER A 89 22.84 4.96 5.50
C SER A 89 23.99 5.68 6.19
N SER A 90 24.49 5.16 7.31
CA SER A 90 25.48 5.85 8.15
C SER A 90 26.88 5.81 7.52
N TRP A 91 26.94 5.95 6.19
CA TRP A 91 28.13 5.90 5.37
C TRP A 91 29.16 6.93 5.85
N GLY A 92 28.70 8.10 6.31
CA GLY A 92 29.56 9.11 6.91
C GLY A 92 30.30 8.65 8.18
N ILE A 93 29.68 7.81 9.01
CA ILE A 93 30.34 7.25 10.21
C ILE A 93 31.45 6.27 9.79
N TYR A 94 31.18 5.41 8.81
CA TYR A 94 32.18 4.48 8.27
C TYR A 94 33.36 5.22 7.62
N THR A 95 33.10 6.28 6.85
CA THR A 95 34.17 7.10 6.26
C THR A 95 35.05 7.75 7.33
N LEU A 96 34.46 8.29 8.40
CA LEU A 96 35.20 8.89 9.51
C LEU A 96 36.09 7.86 10.22
N ILE A 97 35.56 6.66 10.50
CA ILE A 97 36.32 5.58 11.13
C ILE A 97 37.53 5.19 10.26
N ILE A 98 37.35 5.01 8.96
CA ILE A 98 38.44 4.64 8.03
C ILE A 98 39.53 5.71 8.02
N MET A 99 39.16 6.99 7.95
CA MET A 99 40.12 8.10 7.95
C MET A 99 40.95 8.14 9.24
N VAL A 100 40.30 7.94 10.39
CA VAL A 100 40.99 7.89 11.69
C VAL A 100 41.99 6.73 11.74
N VAL A 101 41.58 5.53 11.32
CA VAL A 101 42.46 4.35 11.28
C VAL A 101 43.68 4.58 10.37
N LEU A 102 43.49 5.18 9.19
CA LEU A 102 44.59 5.48 8.26
C LEU A 102 45.57 6.50 8.85
N LEU A 103 45.07 7.56 9.51
CA LEU A 103 45.91 8.57 10.16
C LEU A 103 46.74 7.98 11.29
N PHE A 104 46.12 7.16 12.16
CA PHE A 104 46.86 6.47 13.22
C PHE A 104 47.92 5.52 12.67
N SER A 105 47.60 4.77 11.61
CA SER A 105 48.55 3.88 10.95
C SER A 105 49.75 4.64 10.40
N ALA A 106 49.52 5.77 9.73
CA ALA A 106 50.57 6.63 9.21
C ALA A 106 51.45 7.21 10.34
N LEU A 107 50.85 7.68 11.44
CA LEU A 107 51.57 8.19 12.61
C LEU A 107 52.47 7.12 13.24
N ILE A 108 51.97 5.89 13.40
CA ILE A 108 52.76 4.76 13.91
C ILE A 108 53.93 4.46 12.96
N CYS A 109 53.70 4.42 11.65
CA CYS A 109 54.77 4.23 10.67
C CYS A 109 55.83 5.35 10.73
N CYS A 110 55.41 6.63 10.81
CA CYS A 110 56.32 7.77 10.88
C CYS A 110 57.16 7.76 12.16
N THR A 111 56.56 7.38 13.30
CA THR A 111 57.29 7.30 14.58
C THR A 111 58.29 6.15 14.57
N LEU A 112 57.90 4.97 14.06
CA LEU A 112 58.82 3.83 13.90
C LEU A 112 59.97 4.13 12.92
N TYR A 113 59.69 4.78 11.79
CA TYR A 113 60.70 5.19 10.82
C TYR A 113 61.67 6.24 11.38
N ARG A 114 61.21 7.14 12.26
CA ARG A 114 62.05 8.16 12.88
C ARG A 114 62.94 7.61 14.01
N VAL A 115 62.53 6.49 14.62
CA VAL A 115 63.23 5.85 15.74
C VAL A 115 64.27 4.83 15.27
N ASN A 116 64.15 4.32 14.05
CA ASN A 116 65.08 3.37 13.42
C ASN A 116 66.08 4.06 12.49
#